data_AF-A0A2X3IX39-F1
#
_entry.id   AF-A0A2X3IX39-F1
#
_cell.length_a   1.000
_cell.length_b   1.000
_cell.length_c   1.000
_cell.angle_alpha   90.00
_cell.angle_beta   90.00
_cell.angle_gamma   90.00
#
_symmetry.space_group_name_H-M   'P 1'
#
loop_
_entity.id
_entity.type
_entity.pdbx_description
1 polymer ?
#
loop_
_entity_poly.entity_id
_entity_poly.type
_entity_poly.pdbx_seq_one_letter_code
_entity_poly.pdbx_strand_id
1 'polypeptide(L)'
;MLHALFSHYRSGSMSSGLRMHDLCAIAWLARPELFTLQPCFVAVETQGTWTAGTTVVDIEGRLGQPANAQVALDIDVEGFQRWARR
;
A
#
# COMPACT_ATOMS: atom_id res chain seq x y z
N MET A 1 6.73 1.88 21.74
CA MET A 1 7.05 1.23 20.45
C MET A 1 6.79 2.17 19.27
N LEU A 2 5.56 2.69 19.11
CA LEU A 2 5.21 3.65 18.04
C LEU A 2 6.07 4.93 18.06
N HIS A 3 6.36 5.51 19.24
CA HIS A 3 7.21 6.70 19.36
C HIS A 3 8.61 6.54 18.74
N ALA A 4 9.29 5.42 19.00
CA ALA A 4 10.61 5.15 18.44
C ALA A 4 10.56 4.94 16.92
N LEU A 5 9.48 4.33 16.41
CA LEU A 5 9.25 4.15 14.98
C LEU A 5 9.07 5.52 14.28
N PHE A 6 8.34 6.44 14.91
CA PHE A 6 8.17 7.82 14.42
C PHE A 6 9.44 8.66 14.47
N SER A 7 10.30 8.49 15.48
CA SER A 7 11.55 9.24 15.63
C SER A 7 12.63 8.88 14.60
N HIS A 8 12.55 7.71 13.97
CA HIS A 8 13.51 7.25 12.96
C HIS A 8 12.95 7.22 11.53
N TYR A 9 11.66 7.54 11.33
CA TYR A 9 11.02 7.54 10.01
C TYR A 9 11.50 8.75 9.19
N ARG A 10 12.27 8.49 8.11
CA ARG A 10 12.96 9.51 7.30
C ARG A 10 12.12 10.14 6.17
N SER A 11 10.80 9.95 6.15
CA SER A 11 9.93 10.46 5.07
C SER A 11 8.92 11.48 5.57
N GLY A 12 9.19 12.76 5.32
CA GLY A 12 8.32 13.89 5.71
C GLY A 12 8.81 14.60 6.97
N SER A 13 8.23 15.76 7.27
CA SER A 13 8.39 16.44 8.56
C SER A 13 7.11 16.25 9.39
N MET A 14 7.17 16.51 10.69
CA MET A 14 5.97 16.56 11.53
C MET A 14 4.93 17.58 10.99
N SER A 15 5.37 18.56 10.19
CA SER A 15 4.52 19.59 9.59
C SER A 15 3.90 19.21 8.24
N SER A 16 4.50 18.30 7.46
CA SER A 16 3.99 17.85 6.15
C SER A 16 3.34 16.46 6.18
N GLY A 17 3.44 15.76 7.32
CA GLY A 17 2.93 14.41 7.48
C GLY A 17 3.99 13.35 7.13
N LEU A 18 3.99 12.25 7.87
CA LEU A 18 4.86 11.11 7.59
C LEU A 18 4.13 10.14 6.65
N ARG A 19 4.78 9.74 5.56
CA ARG A 19 4.29 8.63 4.74
C ARG A 19 4.58 7.34 5.50
N MET A 20 3.57 6.53 5.79
CA MET A 20 3.72 5.32 6.61
C MET A 20 3.36 4.07 5.81
N HIS A 21 4.23 3.69 4.87
CA HIS A 21 3.99 2.57 3.97
C HIS A 21 3.80 1.25 4.73
N ASP A 22 4.69 0.94 5.68
CA ASP A 22 4.66 -0.35 6.39
C ASP A 22 3.47 -0.46 7.35
N LEU A 23 3.03 0.68 7.91
CA LEU A 23 1.87 0.70 8.79
C LEU A 23 0.58 0.31 8.05
N CYS A 24 0.51 0.53 6.74
CA CYS A 24 -0.64 0.08 5.93
C CYS A 24 -0.82 -1.45 5.99
N ALA A 25 0.27 -2.24 6.07
CA ALA A 25 0.17 -3.69 6.18
C ALA A 25 -0.49 -4.12 7.50
N ILE A 26 -0.12 -3.46 8.61
CA ILE A 26 -0.74 -3.72 9.93
C ILE A 26 -2.19 -3.23 9.94
N ALA A 27 -2.45 -2.06 9.36
CA ALA A 27 -3.79 -1.50 9.27
C ALA A 27 -4.73 -2.38 8.45
N TRP A 28 -4.25 -2.98 7.36
CA TRP A 28 -5.03 -3.93 6.57
C TRP A 28 -5.47 -5.14 7.41
N LEU A 29 -4.58 -5.70 8.22
CA LEU A 29 -4.91 -6.82 9.10
C LEU A 29 -5.88 -6.42 10.22
N ALA A 30 -5.73 -5.22 10.77
CA ALA A 30 -6.51 -4.77 11.92
C ALA A 30 -7.88 -4.20 11.54
N ARG A 31 -7.96 -3.47 10.42
CA ARG A 31 -9.11 -2.66 9.97
C ARG A 31 -9.21 -2.71 8.43
N PRO A 32 -9.52 -3.88 7.83
CA PRO A 32 -9.56 -4.04 6.38
C PRO A 32 -10.58 -3.11 5.69
N GLU A 33 -11.62 -2.68 6.39
CA GLU A 33 -12.63 -1.76 5.88
C GLU A 33 -12.10 -0.36 5.55
N LEU A 34 -10.87 -0.03 5.96
CA LEU A 34 -10.21 1.22 5.58
C LEU A 34 -9.72 1.21 4.14
N PHE A 35 -9.65 0.06 3.47
CA PHE A 35 -9.00 -0.08 2.17
C PHE A 35 -9.99 -0.40 1.05
N THR A 36 -9.81 0.27 -0.09
CA THR A 36 -10.45 -0.12 -1.34
C THR A 36 -9.52 -1.10 -2.05
N LEU A 37 -9.92 -2.37 -2.12
CA LEU A 37 -9.18 -3.42 -2.80
C LEU A 37 -9.82 -3.81 -4.11
N GLN A 38 -8.99 -4.20 -5.07
CA GLN A 38 -9.43 -4.80 -6.32
C GLN A 38 -8.69 -6.13 -6.57
N PRO A 39 -9.40 -7.23 -6.92
CA PRO A 39 -8.76 -8.44 -7.39
C PRO A 39 -8.15 -8.19 -8.76
N CYS A 40 -6.83 -8.34 -8.87
CA CYS A 40 -6.08 -8.11 -10.10
C CYS A 40 -5.15 -9.28 -10.39
N PHE A 41 -4.83 -9.45 -11.67
CA PHE A 41 -3.62 -10.18 -12.04
C PHE A 41 -2.41 -9.28 -11.77
N VAL A 42 -1.41 -9.83 -11.10
CA VAL A 42 -0.15 -9.16 -10.75
C VAL A 42 1.04 -10.03 -11.14
N ALA A 43 2.03 -9.41 -11.78
CA ALA A 43 3.31 -10.03 -12.13
C ALA A 43 4.48 -9.12 -11.75
N VAL A 44 5.67 -9.70 -11.59
CA VAL A 44 6.92 -8.95 -11.41
C VAL A 44 7.71 -9.03 -12.71
N GLU A 45 7.99 -7.88 -13.31
CA GLU A 45 8.84 -7.79 -14.50
C GLU A 45 10.31 -8.00 -14.12
N THR A 46 11.01 -8.92 -14.79
CA THR A 46 12.39 -9.31 -14.42
C THR A 46 13.38 -9.28 -15.57
N GLN A 47 12.93 -9.02 -16.81
CA GLN A 47 13.72 -9.12 -18.03
C GLN A 47 13.84 -7.81 -18.81
N GLY A 48 12.93 -6.85 -18.61
CA GLY A 48 12.92 -5.59 -19.36
C GLY A 48 14.10 -4.65 -19.06
N THR A 49 14.62 -3.98 -20.08
CA THR A 49 15.72 -3.00 -19.96
C THR A 49 15.37 -1.82 -19.04
N TRP A 50 14.10 -1.40 -19.01
CA TRP A 50 13.67 -0.17 -18.34
C TRP A 50 12.76 -0.40 -17.13
N THR A 51 12.16 -1.58 -17.01
CA THR A 51 11.05 -1.85 -16.07
C THR A 51 11.31 -3.05 -15.17
N ALA A 52 12.52 -3.61 -15.17
CA ALA A 52 12.88 -4.67 -14.23
C ALA A 52 12.62 -4.24 -12.79
N GLY A 53 11.94 -5.09 -12.02
CA GLY A 53 11.49 -4.84 -10.65
C GLY A 53 10.10 -4.20 -10.55
N THR A 54 9.45 -3.85 -11.67
CA THR A 54 8.09 -3.30 -11.64
C THR A 54 7.08 -4.39 -11.28
N THR A 55 6.21 -4.08 -10.32
CA THR A 55 4.98 -4.83 -10.09
C THR A 55 3.95 -4.43 -11.16
N VAL A 56 3.80 -5.24 -12.20
CA VAL A 56 2.80 -5.04 -13.25
C VAL A 56 1.45 -5.46 -12.70
N VAL A 57 0.50 -4.53 -12.65
CA VAL A 57 -0.86 -4.75 -12.15
C VAL A 57 -1.86 -4.53 -13.27
N ASP A 58 -2.65 -5.55 -13.58
CA ASP A 58 -3.72 -5.45 -14.60
C ASP A 58 -5.01 -4.89 -13.99
N ILE A 59 -5.02 -3.60 -13.68
CA ILE A 59 -6.16 -2.91 -13.04
C ILE A 59 -7.39 -2.91 -13.97
N GLU A 60 -7.18 -2.83 -15.28
CA GLU A 60 -8.26 -2.75 -16.25
C GLU A 60 -8.65 -4.13 -16.84
N GLY A 61 -8.02 -5.22 -16.39
CA GLY A 61 -8.33 -6.58 -16.84
C GLY A 61 -7.99 -6.85 -18.31
N ARG A 62 -7.03 -6.12 -18.89
CA ARG A 62 -6.71 -6.19 -20.32
C ARG A 62 -5.86 -7.41 -20.70
N LEU A 63 -5.21 -8.06 -19.74
CA LEU A 63 -4.32 -9.20 -19.98
C LEU A 63 -5.05 -10.55 -19.98
N GLY A 64 -6.31 -10.58 -19.54
CA GLY A 64 -7.16 -11.79 -19.57
C GLY A 64 -6.68 -12.92 -18.66
N GLN A 65 -5.75 -12.66 -17.74
CA GLN A 65 -5.25 -13.62 -16.77
C GLN A 65 -6.16 -13.64 -15.51
N PRO A 66 -6.28 -14.78 -14.81
CA PRO A 66 -6.99 -14.83 -13.53
C PRO A 66 -6.33 -13.92 -12.48
N ALA A 67 -7.13 -13.28 -11.66
CA ALA A 67 -6.62 -12.51 -10.52
C ALA A 67 -5.88 -13.42 -9.53
N ASN A 68 -4.72 -12.96 -9.05
CA ASN A 68 -3.87 -13.69 -8.10
C ASN A 68 -3.55 -12.88 -6.84
N ALA A 69 -3.93 -11.60 -6.78
CA ALA A 69 -3.74 -10.75 -5.62
C ALA A 69 -4.88 -9.74 -5.46
N GLN A 70 -5.10 -9.31 -4.22
CA GLN A 70 -5.93 -8.15 -3.90
C GLN A 70 -5.02 -6.92 -3.84
N VAL A 71 -5.23 -5.96 -4.74
CA VAL A 71 -4.41 -4.74 -4.81
C VAL A 71 -5.14 -3.60 -4.12
N ALA A 72 -4.46 -2.95 -3.16
CA ALA A 72 -4.98 -1.75 -2.51
C ALA A 72 -4.83 -0.55 -3.44
N LEU A 73 -5.96 0.00 -3.87
CA LEU A 73 -6.02 1.15 -4.77
C LEU A 73 -6.31 2.45 -4.03
N ASP A 74 -6.96 2.37 -2.86
CA ASP A 74 -7.26 3.54 -2.04
C ASP A 74 -7.35 3.19 -0.54
N ILE A 75 -7.31 4.21 0.30
CA ILE A 75 -7.44 4.12 1.76
C ILE A 75 -8.26 5.30 2.32
N ASP A 76 -9.16 5.03 3.28
CA ASP A 76 -9.76 6.08 4.12
C ASP A 76 -8.68 6.69 5.01
N VAL A 77 -8.09 7.78 4.53
CA VAL A 77 -7.00 8.49 5.20
C VAL A 77 -7.42 8.98 6.58
N GLU A 78 -8.63 9.53 6.73
CA GLU A 78 -9.07 10.05 8.02
C GLU A 78 -9.33 8.92 9.02
N GLY A 79 -9.97 7.84 8.58
CA GLY A 79 -10.20 6.64 9.36
C GLY A 79 -8.88 6.01 9.82
N PHE A 80 -7.92 5.90 8.91
CA PHE A 80 -6.57 5.44 9.21
C PHE A 80 -5.89 6.32 10.26
N GLN A 81 -5.93 7.65 10.11
CA GLN A 81 -5.32 8.55 11.10
C GLN A 81 -6.02 8.51 12.47
N ARG A 82 -7.35 8.32 12.52
CA ARG A 82 -8.07 8.13 13.79
C ARG A 82 -7.69 6.83 14.47
N TRP A 83 -7.49 5.76 13.69
CA TRP A 83 -7.07 4.47 14.20
C TRP A 83 -5.61 4.50 14.69
N ALA A 84 -4.69 5.05 13.90
CA ALA A 84 -3.26 5.08 14.21
C ALA A 84 -2.88 5.97 15.42
N ARG A 85 -3.78 6.86 15.85
CA ARG A 85 -3.61 7.73 17.03
C ARG A 85 -4.06 7.09 18.35
N ARG A 86 -4.73 5.92 18.31
CA ARG A 86 -5.16 5.17 19.50
C ARG A 86 -4.03 4.28 20.01
#